data_AF-A0A832VAI9-F1
#
_entry.id   AF-A0A832VAI9-F1
#
_cell.length_a   1.000
_cell.length_b   1.000
_cell.length_c   1.000
_cell.angle_alpha   90.00
_cell.angle_beta   90.00
_cell.angle_gamma   90.00
#
_symmetry.space_group_name_H-M   'P 1'
#
loop_
_entity.id
_entity.type
_entity.pdbx_description
1 polymer ?
#
loop_
_entity_poly.entity_id
_entity_poly.type
_entity_poly.pdbx_seq_one_letter_code
_entity_poly.pdbx_strand_id
1 'polypeptide(L)'
;MVSSFLRKLKLLFSSLFGRKKTITLGIYGEPNTGKTTLANKIALDWLGRSVGAVSDMPHETRTIQKAEHVEVKAGSKKIVMNLLDMPGLATHIDYKKFMQYHRTNSDSVKLERLKLSDLKKIAESVGVEADGGKSKFVRALKPKVDEGELKDLVQKLGIKISRSKGKKKKYTESEAKKIAEEATQGVVEAIKFLDKVDVVLAMMDATRDPLNQVNIMLVGNLEAKGIPLVIVANKTDLKSAKPENIKAAFPQHSVVPISALKGHNLEELYEIIATHV
;
A
#
# COMPACT_ATOMS: atom_id res chain seq x y z
N MET A 1 -18.92 -14.63 27.41
CA MET A 1 -17.54 -14.12 27.22
C MET A 1 -17.50 -12.95 26.23
N VAL A 2 -18.10 -13.06 25.02
CA VAL A 2 -18.16 -11.99 24.00
C VAL A 2 -18.78 -10.66 24.51
N SER A 3 -19.80 -10.73 25.37
CA SER A 3 -20.47 -9.53 25.92
C SER A 3 -19.63 -8.71 26.90
N SER A 4 -18.68 -9.33 27.60
CA SER A 4 -17.77 -8.66 28.56
C SER A 4 -16.64 -7.93 27.84
N PHE A 5 -16.06 -8.56 26.82
CA PHE A 5 -15.04 -7.99 25.94
C PHE A 5 -15.57 -6.73 25.23
N LEU A 6 -16.73 -6.83 24.57
CA LEU A 6 -17.35 -5.68 23.89
C LEU A 6 -17.69 -4.54 24.87
N ARG A 7 -18.01 -4.84 26.14
CA ARG A 7 -18.26 -3.83 27.18
C ARG A 7 -16.98 -3.13 27.62
N LYS A 8 -15.90 -3.88 27.86
CA LYS A 8 -14.57 -3.32 28.18
C LYS A 8 -14.04 -2.48 27.02
N LEU A 9 -14.18 -2.98 25.80
CA LEU A 9 -13.83 -2.26 24.59
C LEU A 9 -14.62 -0.94 24.48
N LYS A 10 -15.93 -0.94 24.81
CA LYS A 10 -16.77 0.27 24.87
C LYS A 10 -16.35 1.29 25.93
N LEU A 11 -15.82 0.83 27.07
CA LEU A 11 -15.28 1.71 28.10
C LEU A 11 -13.92 2.29 27.68
N LEU A 12 -13.04 1.45 27.13
CA LEU A 12 -11.78 1.86 26.50
C LEU A 12 -12.01 2.82 25.32
N PHE A 13 -13.08 2.63 24.54
CA PHE A 13 -13.49 3.53 23.45
C PHE A 13 -13.88 4.91 23.94
N SER A 14 -14.44 5.01 25.14
CA SER A 14 -14.79 6.30 25.73
C SER A 14 -13.54 7.04 26.20
N SER A 15 -12.54 6.32 26.74
CA SER A 15 -11.28 6.88 27.22
C SER A 15 -10.31 7.24 26.10
N LEU A 16 -10.21 6.42 25.03
CA LEU A 16 -9.33 6.63 23.86
C LEU A 16 -9.48 8.01 23.22
N PHE A 17 -10.69 8.55 23.23
CA PHE A 17 -10.99 9.83 22.59
C PHE A 17 -10.93 11.03 23.54
N GLY A 18 -10.84 10.84 24.86
CA GLY A 18 -10.88 11.94 25.83
C GLY A 18 -11.88 13.05 25.44
N ARG A 19 -11.36 14.26 25.16
CA ARG A 19 -12.11 15.42 24.62
C ARG A 19 -12.10 15.52 23.08
N LYS A 20 -11.20 14.81 22.38
CA LYS A 20 -11.05 14.87 20.92
C LYS A 20 -12.22 14.18 20.22
N LYS A 21 -12.66 14.75 19.10
CA LYS A 21 -13.67 14.12 18.21
C LYS A 21 -13.03 13.25 17.12
N THR A 22 -11.75 13.51 16.82
CA THR A 22 -11.00 12.80 15.80
C THR A 22 -9.66 12.37 16.38
N ILE A 23 -9.28 11.11 16.15
CA ILE A 23 -7.94 10.58 16.39
C ILE A 23 -7.32 10.23 15.04
N THR A 24 -6.06 10.55 14.83
CA THR A 24 -5.30 10.20 13.63
C THR A 24 -4.13 9.30 14.01
N LEU A 25 -4.14 8.06 13.52
CA LEU A 25 -3.08 7.08 13.73
C LEU A 25 -2.22 6.93 12.47
N GLY A 26 -0.90 6.93 12.61
CA GLY A 26 0.01 6.52 11.54
C GLY A 26 0.45 5.08 11.75
N ILE A 27 0.20 4.15 10.83
CA ILE A 27 0.66 2.76 10.93
C ILE A 27 1.83 2.57 9.97
N TYR A 28 3.05 2.55 10.50
CA TYR A 28 4.26 2.56 9.67
C TYR A 28 5.16 1.36 10.00
N GLY A 29 5.82 0.79 9.00
CA GLY A 29 6.84 -0.24 9.18
C GLY A 29 7.38 -0.72 7.84
N GLU A 30 8.33 -1.65 7.87
CA GLU A 30 8.81 -2.34 6.69
C GLU A 30 7.67 -3.00 5.88
N PRO A 31 7.87 -3.27 4.57
CA PRO A 31 6.97 -4.11 3.81
C PRO A 31 6.74 -5.47 4.50
N ASN A 32 5.49 -5.94 4.51
CA ASN A 32 5.06 -7.21 5.11
C ASN A 32 5.16 -7.33 6.65
N THR A 33 5.27 -6.23 7.40
CA THR A 33 5.19 -6.26 8.86
C THR A 33 3.77 -6.47 9.39
N GLY A 34 2.74 -6.37 8.54
CA GLY A 34 1.33 -6.62 8.89
C GLY A 34 0.48 -5.36 9.10
N LYS A 35 0.90 -4.21 8.56
CA LYS A 35 0.19 -2.92 8.67
C LYS A 35 -1.28 -2.99 8.23
N THR A 36 -1.53 -3.49 7.02
CA THR A 36 -2.89 -3.63 6.48
C THR A 36 -3.74 -4.59 7.30
N THR A 37 -3.13 -5.68 7.81
CA THR A 37 -3.82 -6.64 8.69
C THR A 37 -4.26 -5.96 10.00
N LEU A 38 -3.37 -5.19 10.62
CA LEU A 38 -3.70 -4.44 11.84
C LEU A 38 -4.77 -3.39 11.57
N ALA A 39 -4.62 -2.56 10.53
CA ALA A 39 -5.60 -1.54 10.18
C ALA A 39 -7.02 -2.12 9.98
N ASN A 40 -7.12 -3.24 9.26
CA ASN A 40 -8.37 -3.95 9.06
C ASN A 40 -8.96 -4.47 10.38
N LYS A 41 -8.11 -4.99 11.26
CA LYS A 41 -8.53 -5.53 12.55
C LYS A 41 -9.05 -4.43 13.49
N ILE A 42 -8.35 -3.29 13.55
CA ILE A 42 -8.80 -2.09 14.27
C ILE A 42 -10.15 -1.60 13.71
N ALA A 43 -10.28 -1.51 12.38
CA ALA A 43 -11.53 -1.08 11.75
C ALA A 43 -12.71 -2.00 12.09
N LEU A 44 -12.50 -3.32 12.04
CA LEU A 44 -13.53 -4.32 12.39
C LEU A 44 -13.93 -4.23 13.87
N ASP A 45 -12.96 -4.21 14.77
CA ASP A 45 -13.21 -4.20 16.22
C ASP A 45 -13.96 -2.92 16.66
N TRP A 46 -13.77 -1.81 15.93
CA TRP A 46 -14.37 -0.52 16.23
C TRP A 46 -15.74 -0.31 15.61
N LEU A 47 -16.04 -0.96 14.49
CA LEU A 47 -17.35 -0.85 13.84
C LEU A 47 -18.41 -1.75 14.52
N GLY A 48 -18.00 -2.75 15.32
CA GLY A 48 -18.89 -3.52 16.21
C GLY A 48 -20.00 -4.33 15.51
N ARG A 49 -19.96 -4.40 14.17
CA ARG A 49 -20.84 -5.19 13.30
C ARG A 49 -20.08 -5.59 12.04
N SER A 50 -20.50 -6.65 11.34
CA SER A 50 -20.04 -6.90 9.97
C SER A 50 -20.43 -5.71 9.11
N VAL A 51 -19.44 -4.99 8.62
CA VAL A 51 -19.65 -3.80 7.80
C VAL A 51 -19.76 -4.29 6.37
N GLY A 52 -20.98 -4.22 5.81
CA GLY A 52 -21.12 -4.06 4.38
C GLY A 52 -20.36 -2.79 3.98
N ALA A 53 -19.39 -2.97 3.09
CA ALA A 53 -18.51 -1.96 2.51
C ALA A 53 -17.71 -1.13 3.54
N VAL A 54 -16.47 -1.57 3.77
CA VAL A 54 -15.34 -0.64 3.89
C VAL A 54 -15.40 0.23 2.62
N SER A 55 -15.90 1.48 2.75
CA SER A 55 -16.07 2.48 1.69
C SER A 55 -15.79 1.98 0.25
N ASP A 56 -16.81 1.44 -0.41
CA ASP A 56 -16.87 1.61 -1.86
C ASP A 56 -17.08 3.11 -2.09
N MET A 57 -16.03 3.84 -2.49
CA MET A 57 -16.25 4.91 -3.45
C MET A 57 -16.09 4.27 -4.83
N PRO A 58 -17.19 3.88 -5.50
CA PRO A 58 -17.11 3.48 -6.87
C PRO A 58 -16.94 4.75 -7.70
N HIS A 59 -15.73 4.95 -8.22
CA HIS A 59 -15.56 5.39 -9.61
C HIS A 59 -14.40 4.57 -10.18
N GLU A 60 -14.75 3.60 -11.03
CA GLU A 60 -13.79 2.89 -11.85
C GLU A 60 -12.96 3.88 -12.69
N THR A 61 -11.64 3.81 -12.59
CA THR A 61 -10.75 3.60 -13.75
C THR A 61 -9.30 3.44 -13.29
N ARG A 62 -8.69 2.31 -13.68
CA ARG A 62 -7.24 2.07 -13.78
C ARG A 62 -6.41 2.20 -12.49
N THR A 63 -6.13 1.04 -11.89
CA THR A 63 -5.00 0.73 -10.97
C THR A 63 -5.20 1.11 -9.50
N ILE A 64 -5.88 0.23 -8.78
CA ILE A 64 -5.67 -0.15 -7.35
C ILE A 64 -4.85 0.85 -6.51
N GLN A 65 -5.51 1.81 -5.85
CA GLN A 65 -5.01 2.40 -4.59
C GLN A 65 -5.48 1.51 -3.43
N LYS A 66 -4.61 0.64 -2.95
CA LYS A 66 -4.88 -0.31 -1.86
C LYS A 66 -4.58 0.38 -0.52
N ALA A 67 -5.62 0.78 0.21
CA ALA A 67 -5.63 0.97 1.67
C ALA A 67 -4.52 1.87 2.30
N GLU A 68 -4.13 2.97 1.66
CA GLU A 68 -3.19 3.95 2.25
C GLU A 68 -3.85 4.83 3.32
N HIS A 69 -5.19 4.93 3.28
CA HIS A 69 -5.98 5.75 4.19
C HIS A 69 -7.28 5.03 4.56
N VAL A 70 -7.56 4.92 5.86
CA VAL A 70 -8.77 4.26 6.38
C VAL A 70 -9.46 5.21 7.36
N GLU A 71 -10.70 5.59 7.06
CA GLU A 71 -11.52 6.38 7.98
C GLU A 71 -12.62 5.52 8.59
N VAL A 72 -12.73 5.56 9.92
CA VAL A 72 -13.76 4.85 10.69
C VAL A 72 -14.55 5.86 11.48
N LYS A 73 -15.89 5.87 11.32
CA LYS A 73 -16.80 6.75 12.07
C LYS A 73 -17.73 5.93 12.96
N ALA A 74 -17.80 6.30 14.23
CA ALA A 74 -18.72 5.71 15.21
C ALA A 74 -19.45 6.84 15.96
N GLY A 75 -20.66 7.17 15.49
CA GLY A 75 -21.41 8.32 16.00
C GLY A 75 -20.71 9.65 15.68
N SER A 76 -20.44 10.46 16.72
CA SER A 76 -19.75 11.77 16.60
C SER A 76 -18.22 11.68 16.64
N LYS A 77 -17.68 10.47 16.81
CA LYS A 77 -16.24 10.21 16.94
C LYS A 77 -15.71 9.56 15.65
N LYS A 78 -14.51 9.98 15.24
CA LYS A 78 -13.85 9.55 14.00
C LYS A 78 -12.43 9.09 14.27
N ILE A 79 -11.98 8.01 13.66
CA ILE A 79 -10.56 7.67 13.60
C ILE A 79 -10.10 7.60 12.17
N VAL A 80 -8.95 8.18 11.93
CA VAL A 80 -8.26 8.21 10.66
C VAL A 80 -6.97 7.41 10.81
N MET A 81 -6.77 6.40 9.98
CA MET A 81 -5.54 5.61 9.97
C MET A 81 -4.84 5.81 8.64
N ASN A 82 -3.58 6.26 8.68
CA ASN A 82 -2.73 6.41 7.51
C ASN A 82 -1.71 5.27 7.49
N LEU A 83 -1.68 4.48 6.43
CA LEU A 83 -0.72 3.41 6.25
C LEU A 83 0.38 3.91 5.33
N LEU A 84 1.59 4.08 5.86
CA LEU A 84 2.76 4.48 5.06
C LEU A 84 3.78 3.34 5.02
N ASP A 85 4.15 2.97 3.79
CA ASP A 85 5.31 2.13 3.52
C ASP A 85 6.57 3.01 3.51
N MET A 86 7.50 2.72 4.41
CA MET A 86 8.74 3.50 4.59
C MET A 86 9.74 3.59 3.44
N PRO A 87 9.75 2.75 2.39
CA PRO A 87 10.78 2.88 1.36
C PRO A 87 10.85 4.28 0.73
N GLY A 88 9.76 5.06 0.74
CA GLY A 88 9.68 6.38 0.09
C GLY A 88 9.97 7.60 0.98
N LEU A 89 9.77 7.54 2.31
CA LEU A 89 10.02 8.69 3.21
C LEU A 89 11.52 8.98 3.41
N ALA A 90 12.37 8.02 3.06
CA ALA A 90 13.81 8.03 3.30
C ALA A 90 14.65 8.56 2.14
N THR A 91 14.06 8.79 0.98
CA THR A 91 14.83 8.97 -0.25
C THR A 91 14.94 10.44 -0.65
N HIS A 92 16.18 10.94 -0.73
CA HIS A 92 16.47 12.07 -1.60
C HIS A 92 16.11 11.69 -3.05
N ILE A 93 15.02 12.28 -3.55
CA ILE A 93 14.56 12.11 -4.92
C ILE A 93 15.42 13.01 -5.80
N ASP A 94 16.34 12.40 -6.54
CA ASP A 94 17.12 13.06 -7.59
C ASP A 94 16.68 12.50 -8.94
N TYR A 95 16.10 13.37 -9.79
CA TYR A 95 15.67 13.00 -11.14
C TYR A 95 16.80 12.36 -11.97
N LYS A 96 18.07 12.69 -11.69
CA LYS A 96 19.22 12.12 -12.40
C LYS A 96 19.37 10.62 -12.17
N LYS A 97 18.95 10.11 -11.00
CA LYS A 97 18.91 8.66 -10.73
C LYS A 97 17.91 7.95 -11.65
N PHE A 98 16.80 8.62 -12.01
CA PHE A 98 15.78 8.09 -12.91
C PHE A 98 16.28 7.96 -14.36
N MET A 99 17.21 8.81 -14.80
CA MET A 99 17.82 8.69 -16.13
C MET A 99 18.68 7.43 -16.31
N GLN A 100 19.13 6.81 -15.22
CA GLN A 100 19.91 5.57 -15.25
C GLN A 100 19.03 4.33 -15.38
N TYR A 101 17.75 4.45 -14.98
CA TYR A 101 16.79 3.37 -15.14
C TYR A 101 16.30 3.28 -16.58
N HIS A 102 16.02 2.06 -16.96
CA HIS A 102 15.35 1.78 -18.22
C HIS A 102 13.86 1.72 -17.95
N ARG A 103 13.06 2.17 -18.93
CA ARG A 103 11.64 1.87 -18.94
C ARG A 103 11.48 0.36 -18.69
N THR A 104 10.77 -0.03 -17.65
CA THR A 104 10.14 -1.34 -17.65
C THR A 104 9.19 -1.27 -18.82
N ASN A 105 9.50 -1.99 -19.90
CA ASN A 105 8.48 -2.28 -20.89
C ASN A 105 7.37 -2.98 -20.08
N SER A 106 6.31 -2.26 -19.73
CA SER A 106 5.01 -2.91 -19.86
C SER A 106 5.04 -3.45 -21.27
N ASP A 107 4.81 -4.75 -21.43
CA ASP A 107 4.81 -5.42 -22.72
C ASP A 107 3.80 -4.72 -23.64
N SER A 108 4.23 -3.63 -24.29
CA SER A 108 3.40 -2.85 -25.21
C SER A 108 3.33 -3.69 -26.46
N VAL A 109 2.29 -4.51 -26.48
CA VAL A 109 1.93 -5.32 -27.62
C VAL A 109 1.52 -4.35 -28.72
N LYS A 110 2.17 -4.45 -29.89
CA LYS A 110 1.88 -3.60 -31.04
C LYS A 110 1.42 -4.47 -32.20
N LEU A 111 0.34 -4.09 -32.87
CA LEU A 111 -0.22 -4.81 -34.03
C LEU A 111 0.85 -5.07 -35.10
N GLU A 112 1.74 -4.10 -35.33
CA GLU A 112 2.83 -4.17 -36.30
C GLU A 112 3.83 -5.29 -36.01
N ARG A 113 3.88 -5.78 -34.76
CA ARG A 113 4.82 -6.84 -34.32
C ARG A 113 4.22 -8.24 -34.36
N LEU A 114 2.91 -8.38 -34.57
CA LEU A 114 2.22 -9.66 -34.62
C LEU A 114 2.37 -10.34 -35.99
N LYS A 115 2.28 -11.67 -36.04
CA LYS A 115 2.28 -12.40 -37.31
C LYS A 115 0.94 -12.18 -38.01
N LEU A 116 0.91 -12.31 -39.34
CA LEU A 116 -0.33 -12.20 -40.11
C LEU A 116 -1.40 -13.20 -39.63
N SER A 117 -1.00 -14.41 -39.23
CA SER A 117 -1.89 -15.40 -38.63
C SER A 117 -2.54 -14.95 -37.33
N ASP A 118 -1.81 -14.20 -36.51
CA ASP A 118 -2.29 -13.72 -35.20
C ASP A 118 -3.21 -12.51 -35.38
N LEU A 119 -2.87 -11.63 -36.32
CA LEU A 119 -3.73 -10.50 -36.69
C LEU A 119 -5.07 -10.94 -37.28
N LYS A 120 -5.10 -12.04 -38.04
CA LYS A 120 -6.35 -12.64 -38.53
C LYS A 120 -7.24 -13.12 -37.39
N LYS A 121 -6.68 -13.87 -36.43
CA LYS A 121 -7.41 -14.33 -35.23
C LYS A 121 -7.99 -13.17 -34.42
N ILE A 122 -7.20 -12.11 -34.26
CA ILE A 122 -7.66 -10.90 -33.57
C ILE A 122 -8.80 -10.26 -34.34
N ALA A 123 -8.66 -10.08 -35.66
CA ALA A 123 -9.70 -9.51 -36.52
C ALA A 123 -11.02 -10.29 -36.49
N GLU A 124 -10.95 -11.63 -36.53
CA GLU A 124 -12.12 -12.51 -36.35
C GLU A 124 -12.76 -12.29 -34.98
N SER A 125 -11.96 -12.21 -33.91
CA SER A 125 -12.47 -12.05 -32.54
C SER A 125 -13.16 -10.70 -32.27
N VAL A 126 -12.82 -9.67 -33.06
CA VAL A 126 -13.39 -8.32 -32.94
C VAL A 126 -14.32 -7.94 -34.09
N GLY A 127 -14.69 -8.90 -34.96
CA GLY A 127 -15.62 -8.68 -36.07
C GLY A 127 -15.10 -7.71 -37.13
N VAL A 128 -13.80 -7.75 -37.43
CA VAL A 128 -13.16 -6.92 -38.46
C VAL A 128 -12.88 -7.77 -39.70
N GLU A 129 -13.60 -7.47 -40.77
CA GLU A 129 -13.30 -8.05 -42.08
C GLU A 129 -12.15 -7.28 -42.74
N ALA A 130 -11.07 -8.01 -43.05
CA ALA A 130 -9.93 -7.48 -43.78
C ALA A 130 -9.34 -8.58 -44.67
N ASP A 131 -8.91 -8.22 -45.87
CA ASP A 131 -8.24 -9.12 -46.81
C ASP A 131 -6.78 -8.72 -47.04
N GLY A 132 -6.00 -9.62 -47.65
CA GLY A 132 -4.64 -9.34 -48.09
C GLY A 132 -3.56 -9.37 -46.99
N GLY A 133 -2.54 -8.52 -47.15
CA GLY A 133 -1.31 -8.60 -46.37
C GLY A 133 -1.37 -7.98 -44.97
N LYS A 134 -0.32 -8.21 -44.18
CA LYS A 134 -0.18 -7.73 -42.78
C LYS A 134 -0.51 -6.25 -42.60
N SER A 135 -0.07 -5.38 -43.51
CA SER A 135 -0.30 -3.94 -43.43
C SER A 135 -1.79 -3.56 -43.52
N LYS A 136 -2.59 -4.31 -44.29
CA LYS A 136 -4.05 -4.09 -44.38
C LYS A 136 -4.75 -4.45 -43.08
N PHE A 137 -4.39 -5.58 -42.46
CA PHE A 137 -4.90 -6.00 -41.15
C PHE A 137 -4.55 -5.00 -40.04
N VAL A 138 -3.29 -4.54 -39.98
CA VAL A 138 -2.88 -3.52 -38.99
C VAL A 138 -3.71 -2.25 -39.16
N ARG A 139 -3.89 -1.77 -40.39
CA ARG A 139 -4.68 -0.56 -40.66
C ARG A 139 -6.15 -0.70 -40.28
N ALA A 140 -6.75 -1.87 -40.52
CA ALA A 140 -8.15 -2.15 -40.19
C ALA A 140 -8.39 -2.29 -38.68
N LEU A 141 -7.42 -2.84 -37.93
CA LEU A 141 -7.52 -3.06 -36.48
C LEU A 141 -7.17 -1.82 -35.65
N LYS A 142 -6.24 -0.98 -36.12
CA LYS A 142 -5.74 0.20 -35.41
C LYS A 142 -6.82 1.17 -34.90
N PRO A 143 -7.91 1.46 -35.62
CA PRO A 143 -8.97 2.33 -35.11
C PRO A 143 -9.97 1.63 -34.17
N LYS A 144 -9.92 0.29 -34.06
CA LYS A 144 -10.93 -0.52 -33.35
C LYS A 144 -10.39 -1.27 -32.12
N VAL A 145 -9.07 -1.31 -31.94
CA VAL A 145 -8.42 -2.03 -30.84
C VAL A 145 -7.35 -1.15 -30.25
N ASP A 146 -7.51 -0.74 -28.99
CA ASP A 146 -6.50 0.04 -28.27
C ASP A 146 -5.38 -0.85 -27.67
N GLU A 147 -4.33 -0.23 -27.12
CA GLU A 147 -3.18 -0.98 -26.56
C GLU A 147 -3.55 -1.87 -25.35
N GLY A 148 -4.58 -1.51 -24.59
CA GLY A 148 -5.08 -2.30 -23.46
C GLY A 148 -5.87 -3.51 -23.93
N GLU A 149 -6.85 -3.29 -24.80
CA GLU A 149 -7.67 -4.35 -25.41
C GLU A 149 -6.82 -5.36 -26.18
N LEU A 150 -5.80 -4.88 -26.90
CA LEU A 150 -4.88 -5.74 -27.64
C LEU A 150 -4.11 -6.69 -26.71
N LYS A 151 -3.74 -6.22 -25.51
CA LYS A 151 -3.02 -7.03 -24.52
C LYS A 151 -3.91 -8.18 -24.02
N ASP A 152 -5.16 -7.88 -23.74
CA ASP A 152 -6.15 -8.84 -23.25
C ASP A 152 -6.50 -9.87 -24.34
N LEU A 153 -6.70 -9.43 -25.59
CA LEU A 153 -6.95 -10.30 -26.74
C LEU A 153 -5.78 -11.26 -26.99
N VAL A 154 -4.54 -10.76 -26.92
CA VAL A 154 -3.34 -11.58 -27.13
C VAL A 154 -3.17 -12.63 -26.05
N GLN A 155 -3.53 -12.31 -24.80
CA GLN A 155 -3.53 -13.26 -23.70
C GLN A 155 -4.66 -14.30 -23.84
N LYS A 156 -5.89 -13.85 -24.15
CA LYS A 156 -7.07 -14.70 -24.33
C LYS A 156 -6.93 -15.69 -25.50
N LEU A 157 -6.32 -15.24 -26.59
CA LEU A 157 -6.09 -16.05 -27.79
C LEU A 157 -4.81 -16.91 -27.73
N GLY A 158 -4.08 -16.86 -26.61
CA GLY A 158 -2.85 -17.64 -26.41
C GLY A 158 -1.75 -17.30 -27.41
N ILE A 159 -1.73 -16.07 -27.94
CA ILE A 159 -0.76 -15.65 -28.96
C ILE A 159 0.59 -15.49 -28.28
N LYS A 160 1.54 -16.36 -28.64
CA LYS A 160 2.92 -16.30 -28.15
C LYS A 160 3.62 -15.08 -28.75
N ILE A 161 3.66 -13.98 -28.00
CA ILE A 161 4.49 -12.83 -28.36
C ILE A 161 5.94 -13.29 -28.31
N SER A 162 6.61 -13.26 -29.46
CA SER A 162 8.07 -13.40 -29.48
C SER A 162 8.62 -12.26 -28.65
N ARG A 163 9.15 -12.55 -27.45
CA ARG A 163 9.87 -11.60 -26.62
C ARG A 163 11.08 -11.12 -27.42
N SER A 164 10.88 -10.14 -28.32
CA SER A 164 12.01 -9.38 -28.82
C SER A 164 12.58 -8.71 -27.58
N LYS A 165 13.89 -8.86 -27.34
CA LYS A 165 14.62 -8.00 -26.43
C LYS A 165 14.45 -6.57 -26.95
N GLY A 166 13.35 -5.91 -26.61
CA GLY A 166 13.13 -4.51 -26.93
C GLY A 166 14.30 -3.75 -26.33
N LYS A 167 15.00 -2.94 -27.14
CA LYS A 167 16.11 -2.11 -26.65
C LYS A 167 15.63 -1.38 -25.39
N LYS A 168 16.29 -1.65 -24.27
CA LYS A 168 16.02 -0.98 -22.99
C LYS A 168 16.24 0.52 -23.19
N LYS A 169 15.18 1.29 -23.40
CA LYS A 169 15.28 2.74 -23.58
C LYS A 169 15.35 3.40 -22.21
N LYS A 170 16.38 4.21 -21.98
CA LYS A 170 16.49 5.04 -20.77
C LYS A 170 15.39 6.11 -20.77
N TYR A 171 14.99 6.56 -19.58
CA TYR A 171 14.10 7.72 -19.46
C TYR A 171 14.76 8.95 -20.09
N THR A 172 13.96 9.79 -20.76
CA THR A 172 14.42 11.12 -21.16
C THR A 172 14.51 12.02 -19.92
N GLU A 173 15.23 13.14 -20.01
CA GLU A 173 15.33 14.09 -18.90
C GLU A 173 13.96 14.62 -18.47
N SER A 174 13.08 14.92 -19.42
CA SER A 174 11.71 15.39 -19.14
C SER A 174 10.86 14.30 -18.46
N GLU A 175 10.96 13.04 -18.89
CA GLU A 175 10.26 11.92 -18.24
C GLU A 175 10.80 11.67 -16.82
N ALA A 176 12.12 11.72 -16.64
CA ALA A 176 12.77 11.55 -15.35
C ALA A 176 12.41 12.69 -14.37
N LYS A 177 12.34 13.94 -14.85
CA LYS A 177 11.86 15.09 -14.08
C LYS A 177 10.42 14.91 -13.64
N LYS A 178 9.53 14.50 -14.54
CA LYS A 178 8.11 14.26 -14.20
C LYS A 178 7.94 13.15 -13.16
N ILE A 179 8.68 12.04 -13.29
CA ILE A 179 8.66 10.95 -12.30
C ILE A 179 9.18 11.44 -10.94
N ALA A 180 10.24 12.25 -10.95
CA ALA A 180 10.77 12.84 -9.72
C ALA A 180 9.80 13.84 -9.09
N GLU A 181 9.10 14.65 -9.88
CA GLU A 181 8.06 15.57 -9.41
C GLU A 181 6.89 14.80 -8.78
N GLU A 182 6.37 13.76 -9.45
CA GLU A 182 5.31 12.89 -8.93
C GLU A 182 5.73 12.19 -7.63
N ALA A 183 6.95 11.65 -7.59
CA ALA A 183 7.49 11.04 -6.38
C ALA A 183 7.70 12.07 -5.25
N THR A 184 8.14 13.29 -5.58
CA THR A 184 8.32 14.39 -4.62
C THR A 184 6.98 14.82 -4.04
N GLN A 185 5.95 14.92 -4.88
CA GLN A 185 4.60 15.21 -4.45
C GLN A 185 4.07 14.13 -3.49
N GLY A 186 4.30 12.84 -3.81
CA GLY A 186 3.97 11.73 -2.91
C GLY A 186 4.70 11.80 -1.56
N VAL A 187 5.97 12.23 -1.55
CA VAL A 187 6.73 12.46 -0.30
C VAL A 187 6.17 13.66 0.48
N VAL A 188 5.84 14.77 -0.18
CA VAL A 188 5.24 15.95 0.45
C VAL A 188 3.88 15.62 1.06
N GLU A 189 3.06 14.82 0.37
CA GLU A 189 1.78 14.34 0.90
C GLU A 189 1.99 13.44 2.13
N ALA A 190 2.93 12.51 2.08
CA ALA A 190 3.32 11.69 3.24
C ALA A 190 3.79 12.54 4.44
N ILE A 191 4.55 13.62 4.21
CA ILE A 191 4.96 14.57 5.24
C ILE A 191 3.76 15.33 5.82
N LYS A 192 2.84 15.81 4.98
CA LYS A 192 1.61 16.46 5.45
C LYS A 192 0.73 15.53 6.28
N PHE A 193 0.73 14.24 5.98
CA PHE A 193 0.05 13.24 6.78
C PHE A 193 0.70 13.08 8.16
N LEU A 194 2.04 13.08 8.25
CA LEU A 194 2.78 13.01 9.51
C LEU A 194 2.47 14.17 10.46
N ASP A 195 2.35 15.41 9.96
CA ASP A 195 2.07 16.60 10.77
C ASP A 195 0.70 16.57 11.50
N LYS A 196 -0.21 15.69 11.07
CA LYS A 196 -1.57 15.58 11.60
C LYS A 196 -1.81 14.29 12.38
N VAL A 197 -0.78 13.48 12.58
CA VAL A 197 -0.88 12.21 13.32
C VAL A 197 -0.76 12.49 14.80
N ASP A 198 -1.71 11.97 15.59
CA ASP A 198 -1.66 12.06 17.04
C ASP A 198 -0.64 11.06 17.62
N VAL A 199 -0.61 9.83 17.08
CA VAL A 199 0.36 8.80 17.47
C VAL A 199 0.69 7.86 16.31
N VAL A 200 1.95 7.47 16.22
CA VAL A 200 2.44 6.50 15.24
C VAL A 200 2.61 5.12 15.86
N LEU A 201 2.05 4.11 15.20
CA LEU A 201 2.28 2.69 15.43
C LEU A 201 3.42 2.21 14.53
N ALA A 202 4.62 2.11 15.09
CA ALA A 202 5.79 1.54 14.41
C ALA A 202 5.75 0.01 14.43
N MET A 203 5.21 -0.57 13.36
CA MET A 203 5.07 -2.00 13.13
C MET A 203 6.42 -2.66 12.83
N MET A 204 6.86 -3.54 13.71
CA MET A 204 8.05 -4.38 13.55
C MET A 204 7.65 -5.86 13.52
N ASP A 205 8.31 -6.64 12.67
CA ASP A 205 8.14 -8.10 12.62
C ASP A 205 8.96 -8.74 13.75
N ALA A 206 8.29 -9.33 14.74
CA ALA A 206 8.94 -9.96 15.89
C ALA A 206 9.81 -11.18 15.52
N THR A 207 9.73 -11.70 14.30
CA THR A 207 10.58 -12.81 13.83
C THR A 207 11.90 -12.36 13.21
N ARG A 208 12.14 -11.04 13.12
CA ARG A 208 13.31 -10.45 12.45
C ARG A 208 14.17 -9.66 13.42
N ASP A 209 15.36 -9.29 12.96
CA ASP A 209 16.24 -8.37 13.67
C ASP A 209 15.58 -6.96 13.76
N PRO A 210 15.35 -6.43 14.98
CA PRO A 210 14.80 -5.09 15.17
C PRO A 210 15.72 -3.97 14.70
N LEU A 211 17.04 -4.17 14.66
CA LEU A 211 18.05 -3.14 14.38
C LEU A 211 18.37 -2.98 12.89
N ASN A 212 17.46 -3.36 12.00
CA ASN A 212 17.61 -3.07 10.59
C ASN A 212 17.54 -1.55 10.32
N GLN A 213 18.13 -1.13 9.18
CA GLN A 213 18.22 0.28 8.81
C GLN A 213 16.86 0.98 8.73
N VAL A 214 15.80 0.28 8.30
CA VAL A 214 14.47 0.86 8.16
C VAL A 214 13.88 1.21 9.51
N ASN A 215 13.97 0.31 10.49
CA ASN A 215 13.47 0.51 11.85
C ASN A 215 14.25 1.60 12.59
N ILE A 216 15.59 1.61 12.50
CA ILE A 216 16.42 2.63 13.15
C ILE A 216 16.06 4.02 12.61
N MET A 217 15.99 4.15 11.28
CA MET A 217 15.65 5.41 10.63
C MET A 217 14.21 5.84 10.93
N LEU A 218 13.26 4.91 11.01
CA LEU A 218 11.89 5.20 11.42
C LEU A 218 11.84 5.85 12.79
N VAL A 219 12.36 5.14 13.79
CA VAL A 219 12.28 5.57 15.18
C VAL A 219 12.99 6.92 15.33
N GLY A 220 14.22 7.04 14.81
CA GLY A 220 14.98 8.29 14.89
C GLY A 220 14.30 9.48 14.20
N ASN A 221 13.63 9.28 13.06
CA ASN A 221 12.88 10.35 12.39
C ASN A 221 11.64 10.80 13.17
N LEU A 222 10.93 9.86 13.80
CA LEU A 222 9.76 10.19 14.62
C LEU A 222 10.18 10.91 15.90
N GLU A 223 11.25 10.46 16.56
CA GLU A 223 11.83 11.11 17.73
C GLU A 223 12.31 12.54 17.42
N ALA A 224 13.05 12.73 16.33
CA ALA A 224 13.55 14.04 15.92
C ALA A 224 12.42 15.04 15.65
N LYS A 225 11.23 14.56 15.29
CA LYS A 225 10.03 15.38 15.05
C LYS A 225 9.14 15.51 16.29
N GLY A 226 9.47 14.83 17.39
CA GLY A 226 8.64 14.80 18.59
C GLY A 226 7.27 14.15 18.39
N ILE A 227 7.13 13.25 17.41
CA ILE A 227 5.86 12.56 17.12
C ILE A 227 5.69 11.41 18.13
N PRO A 228 4.57 11.34 18.88
CA PRO A 228 4.31 10.24 19.81
C PRO A 228 4.37 8.88 19.10
N LEU A 229 5.05 7.91 19.74
CA LEU A 229 5.40 6.63 19.14
C LEU A 229 5.05 5.45 20.05
N VAL A 230 4.40 4.44 19.47
CA VAL A 230 4.21 3.11 20.05
C VAL A 230 4.82 2.09 19.09
N ILE A 231 5.75 1.27 19.56
CA ILE A 231 6.32 0.19 18.76
C ILE A 231 5.43 -1.04 18.91
N VAL A 232 5.02 -1.60 17.77
CA VAL A 232 4.13 -2.76 17.71
C VAL A 232 4.93 -3.96 17.22
N ALA A 233 5.27 -4.86 18.14
CA ALA A 233 5.99 -6.09 17.86
C ALA A 233 5.02 -7.17 17.35
N ASN A 234 4.79 -7.21 16.05
CA ASN A 234 3.76 -8.02 15.41
C ASN A 234 4.25 -9.44 15.05
N LYS A 235 3.29 -10.33 14.76
CA LYS A 235 3.48 -11.75 14.39
C LYS A 235 3.89 -12.66 15.55
N THR A 236 3.46 -12.34 16.77
CA THR A 236 3.72 -13.19 17.95
C THR A 236 3.05 -14.56 17.90
N ASP A 237 2.19 -14.82 16.90
CA ASP A 237 1.65 -16.15 16.61
C ASP A 237 2.68 -17.11 15.99
N LEU A 238 3.83 -16.61 15.52
CA LEU A 238 4.89 -17.42 14.95
C LEU A 238 5.87 -17.90 16.04
N LYS A 239 6.29 -19.17 15.98
CA LYS A 239 7.23 -19.77 16.96
C LYS A 239 8.59 -19.07 17.02
N SER A 240 9.02 -18.45 15.93
CA SER A 240 10.29 -17.72 15.85
C SER A 240 10.19 -16.28 16.36
N ALA A 241 9.01 -15.82 16.78
CA ALA A 241 8.82 -14.46 17.27
C ALA A 241 9.54 -14.25 18.61
N LYS A 242 10.30 -13.16 18.68
CA LYS A 242 11.09 -12.72 19.84
C LYS A 242 10.82 -11.24 20.12
N PRO A 243 9.60 -10.86 20.56
CA PRO A 243 9.27 -9.47 20.85
C PRO A 243 10.17 -8.83 21.92
N GLU A 244 10.74 -9.64 22.81
CA GLU A 244 11.75 -9.22 23.80
C GLU A 244 12.99 -8.60 23.16
N ASN A 245 13.39 -9.04 21.96
CA ASN A 245 14.51 -8.45 21.24
C ASN A 245 14.20 -7.01 20.81
N ILE A 246 12.96 -6.75 20.36
CA ILE A 246 12.50 -5.40 20.01
C ILE A 246 12.49 -4.52 21.27
N LYS A 247 12.00 -5.04 22.39
CA LYS A 247 11.99 -4.32 23.68
C LYS A 247 13.40 -3.99 24.19
N ALA A 248 14.34 -4.92 24.05
CA ALA A 248 15.73 -4.70 24.42
C ALA A 248 16.43 -3.68 23.50
N ALA A 249 16.08 -3.65 22.21
CA ALA A 249 16.63 -2.71 21.23
C ALA A 249 16.11 -1.27 21.42
N PHE A 250 14.89 -1.12 21.94
CA PHE A 250 14.19 0.17 22.07
C PHE A 250 13.60 0.37 23.48
N PRO A 251 14.43 0.32 24.55
CA PRO A 251 13.95 0.26 25.93
C PRO A 251 13.21 1.53 26.40
N GLN A 252 13.45 2.68 25.76
CA GLN A 252 12.81 3.95 26.07
C GLN A 252 11.41 4.11 25.46
N HIS A 253 10.95 3.17 24.62
CA HIS A 253 9.65 3.24 23.96
C HIS A 253 8.67 2.20 24.48
N SER A 254 7.37 2.51 24.38
CA SER A 254 6.31 1.54 24.61
C SER A 254 6.34 0.49 23.50
N VAL A 255 6.68 -0.76 23.86
CA VAL A 255 6.68 -1.91 22.94
C VAL A 255 5.53 -2.83 23.29
N VAL A 256 4.57 -2.98 22.38
CA VAL A 256 3.39 -3.84 22.56
C VAL A 256 3.48 -5.06 21.64
N PRO A 257 3.63 -6.28 22.20
CA PRO A 257 3.66 -7.51 21.41
C PRO A 257 2.25 -7.94 20.99
N ILE A 258 2.00 -8.11 19.70
CA ILE A 258 0.67 -8.50 19.18
C ILE A 258 0.73 -9.58 18.10
N SER A 259 -0.41 -10.22 17.86
CA SER A 259 -0.68 -10.87 16.58
C SER A 259 -1.87 -10.19 15.93
N ALA A 260 -1.62 -9.33 14.94
CA ALA A 260 -2.68 -8.72 14.15
C ALA A 260 -3.54 -9.77 13.41
N LEU A 261 -2.92 -10.90 13.02
CA LEU A 261 -3.60 -12.00 12.34
C LEU A 261 -4.56 -12.76 13.26
N LYS A 262 -4.16 -13.02 14.52
CA LYS A 262 -4.97 -13.77 15.49
C LYS A 262 -5.81 -12.87 16.40
N GLY A 263 -5.58 -11.56 16.38
CA GLY A 263 -6.18 -10.60 17.31
C GLY A 263 -5.62 -10.69 18.73
N HIS A 264 -4.45 -11.31 18.91
CA HIS A 264 -3.83 -11.47 20.23
C HIS A 264 -3.28 -10.12 20.72
N ASN A 265 -3.59 -9.79 21.98
CA ASN A 265 -3.08 -8.63 22.72
C ASN A 265 -3.43 -7.24 22.14
N LEU A 266 -4.54 -7.14 21.40
CA LEU A 266 -5.00 -5.85 20.87
C LEU A 266 -5.61 -4.93 21.93
N GLU A 267 -6.14 -5.49 23.02
CA GLU A 267 -6.64 -4.70 24.16
C GLU A 267 -5.53 -3.82 24.76
N GLU A 268 -4.36 -4.41 25.06
CA GLU A 268 -3.20 -3.67 25.56
C GLU A 268 -2.73 -2.61 24.56
N LEU A 269 -2.73 -2.93 23.26
CA LEU A 269 -2.41 -1.94 22.23
C LEU A 269 -3.37 -0.75 22.27
N TYR A 270 -4.67 -0.98 22.44
CA TYR A 270 -5.66 0.10 22.53
C TYR A 270 -5.49 0.94 23.79
N GLU A 271 -5.19 0.31 24.92
CA GLU A 271 -4.88 0.99 26.18
C GLU A 271 -3.68 1.91 26.03
N ILE A 272 -2.58 1.41 25.45
CA ILE A 272 -1.37 2.19 25.21
C ILE A 272 -1.62 3.31 24.20
N ILE A 273 -2.39 3.07 23.13
CA ILE A 273 -2.78 4.16 22.22
C ILE A 273 -3.50 5.24 23.01
N ALA A 274 -4.47 4.89 23.85
CA ALA A 274 -5.26 5.83 24.65
C ALA A 274 -4.41 6.78 25.50
N THR A 275 -3.24 6.35 25.99
CA THR A 275 -2.36 7.20 26.82
C THR A 275 -1.53 8.19 26.00
N HIS A 276 -1.50 8.06 24.67
CA HIS A 276 -0.69 8.88 23.76
C HIS A 276 -1.51 9.86 22.91
N VAL A 277 -2.85 9.89 23.04
CA VAL A 277 -3.78 10.73 22.25
C VAL A 277 -4.48 11.80 23.06
#